data_AF-A0A2N1UMN6-F1
#
_entry.id   AF-A0A2N1UMN6-F1
#
_cell.length_a   1.000
_cell.length_b   1.000
_cell.length_c   1.000
_cell.angle_alpha   90.00
_cell.angle_beta   90.00
_cell.angle_gamma   90.00
#
_symmetry.space_group_name_H-M   'P 1'
#
loop_
_entity.id
_entity.type
_entity.pdbx_description
1 polymer ?
#
loop_
_entity_poly.entity_id
_entity_poly.type
_entity_poly.pdbx_seq_one_letter_code
_entity_poly.pdbx_strand_id
1 'polypeptide(L)'
;MVKQNNNKGFGLIELLVVIAIIALLSTIAIVSLNGAKEKARDAKRIADTKQIRTALDMYFNEKELFPIITEIITLGGGDAVCLDKNGFAISCEEPIYMKPIYPAPFPPLNNKYTYISTNSGNDYQLSFTLEKPNINLGVGINCIATKDKVECKE
;
A
#
# COMPACT_ATOMS: atom_id res chain seq x y z
N MET A 1 9.38 67.56 16.20
CA MET A 1 9.38 66.39 17.13
C MET A 1 9.69 65.15 16.31
N VAL A 2 10.90 64.58 16.44
CA VAL A 2 11.28 63.33 15.76
C VAL A 2 11.06 62.17 16.74
N LYS A 3 10.17 61.25 16.38
CA LYS A 3 9.81 60.06 17.15
C LYS A 3 10.93 59.03 16.97
N GLN A 4 11.68 58.75 18.03
CA GLN A 4 12.73 57.72 18.04
C GLN A 4 12.07 56.33 17.90
N ASN A 5 12.27 55.67 16.76
CA ASN A 5 11.86 54.28 16.57
C ASN A 5 12.88 53.36 17.27
N ASN A 6 12.47 52.78 18.41
CA ASN A 6 13.22 51.74 19.10
C ASN A 6 13.18 50.43 18.29
N ASN A 7 14.01 50.34 17.25
CA ASN A 7 14.28 49.07 16.58
C ASN A 7 15.16 48.21 17.50
N LYS A 8 14.51 47.41 18.35
CA LYS A 8 15.19 46.37 19.13
C LYS A 8 15.61 45.25 18.18
N GLY A 9 16.90 45.16 17.86
CA GLY A 9 17.47 44.02 17.18
C GLY A 9 17.58 42.82 18.13
N PHE A 10 17.37 41.62 17.62
CA PHE A 10 17.58 40.38 18.37
C PHE A 10 19.06 40.23 18.76
N GLY A 11 19.32 39.82 20.00
CA GLY A 11 20.66 39.47 20.44
C GLY A 11 21.14 38.17 19.78
N LEU A 12 22.44 38.07 19.48
CA LEU A 12 23.04 36.86 18.90
C LEU A 12 22.74 35.60 19.74
N ILE A 13 22.70 35.75 21.07
CA ILE A 13 22.39 34.66 21.99
C ILE A 13 20.92 34.23 21.94
N GLU A 14 19.99 35.16 21.72
CA GLU A 14 18.56 34.84 21.57
C GLU A 14 18.34 34.02 20.30
N LEU A 15 18.98 34.40 19.20
CA LEU A 15 18.89 33.64 17.95
C LEU A 15 19.50 32.23 18.10
N LEU A 16 20.60 32.11 18.84
CA LEU A 16 21.27 30.82 19.10
C LEU A 16 20.38 29.86 19.90
N VAL A 17 19.70 30.35 20.94
CA VAL A 17 18.77 29.52 21.73
C VAL A 17 17.58 29.05 20.88
N VAL A 18 17.05 29.91 20.00
CA VAL A 18 15.93 29.55 19.13
C VAL A 18 16.29 28.43 18.16
N ILE A 19 17.42 28.52 17.47
CA ILE A 19 17.85 27.47 16.54
C ILE A 19 18.15 26.15 17.27
N ALA A 20 18.65 26.21 18.52
CA ALA A 20 18.89 25.03 19.34
C ALA A 20 17.58 24.31 19.70
N ILE A 21 16.53 25.07 20.05
CA ILE A 21 15.20 24.50 20.35
C ILE A 21 14.56 23.93 19.08
N ILE A 22 14.62 24.62 17.95
CA ILE A 22 14.09 24.13 16.67
C ILE A 22 14.80 22.84 16.26
N ALA A 23 16.13 22.78 16.39
CA ALA A 23 16.90 21.59 16.08
C ALA A 23 16.44 20.39 16.93
N LEU A 24 16.29 20.58 18.25
CA LEU A 24 15.80 19.54 19.15
C LEU A 24 14.39 19.04 18.76
N LEU A 25 13.42 19.95 18.59
CA LEU A 25 12.05 19.60 18.26
C LEU A 25 11.93 18.91 16.88
N SER A 26 12.75 19.34 15.91
CA SER A 26 12.72 18.79 14.55
C SER A 26 13.10 17.31 14.50
N THR A 27 14.07 16.88 15.32
CA THR A 27 14.51 15.46 15.35
C THR A 27 13.38 14.52 15.80
N ILE A 28 12.64 14.90 16.83
CA ILE A 28 11.52 14.11 17.38
C ILE A 28 10.38 14.03 16.35
N ALA A 29 10.09 15.14 15.66
CA ALA A 29 9.05 15.21 14.64
C ALA A 29 9.32 14.28 13.45
N ILE A 30 10.59 14.16 13.01
CA ILE A 30 10.97 13.31 11.87
C ILE A 30 10.73 11.83 12.18
N VAL A 31 11.12 11.36 13.37
CA VAL A 31 10.93 9.95 13.77
C VAL A 31 9.44 9.58 13.85
N SER A 32 8.63 10.47 14.42
CA SER A 32 7.17 10.29 14.49
C SER A 32 6.51 10.24 13.10
N LEU A 33 6.92 11.14 12.20
CA LEU A 33 6.39 11.21 10.84
C LEU A 33 6.69 9.95 10.03
N ASN A 34 7.87 9.36 10.18
CA ASN A 34 8.23 8.13 9.46
C ASN A 34 7.30 6.97 9.86
N GLY A 35 7.06 6.76 11.16
CA GLY A 35 6.14 5.73 11.63
C GLY A 35 4.67 5.97 11.21
N ALA A 36 4.23 7.22 11.12
CA ALA A 36 2.90 7.56 10.61
C ALA A 36 2.76 7.25 9.11
N LYS A 37 3.80 7.55 8.31
CA LYS A 37 3.82 7.26 6.88
C LYS A 37 3.81 5.74 6.60
N GLU A 38 4.53 4.95 7.38
CA GLU A 38 4.50 3.47 7.30
C GLU A 38 3.07 2.94 7.51
N LYS A 39 2.40 3.37 8.59
CA LYS A 39 1.02 2.96 8.89
C LYS A 39 0.03 3.37 7.79
N ALA A 40 0.19 4.57 7.24
CA ALA A 40 -0.66 5.04 6.14
C ALA A 40 -0.48 4.18 4.88
N ARG A 41 0.75 3.73 4.58
CA ARG A 41 1.02 2.82 3.46
C ARG A 41 0.39 1.46 3.67
N ASP A 42 0.55 0.87 4.86
CA ASP A 42 -0.07 -0.42 5.19
C ASP A 42 -1.61 -0.35 5.14
N ALA A 43 -2.20 0.74 5.62
CA ALA A 43 -3.65 0.98 5.52
C ALA A 43 -4.11 1.05 4.06
N LYS A 44 -3.34 1.70 3.18
CA LYS A 44 -3.62 1.72 1.73
C LYS A 44 -3.52 0.32 1.13
N ARG A 45 -2.48 -0.45 1.46
CA ARG A 45 -2.32 -1.84 0.98
C ARG A 45 -3.51 -2.71 1.34
N ILE A 46 -3.99 -2.60 2.59
CA ILE A 46 -5.18 -3.33 3.05
C ILE A 46 -6.44 -2.88 2.29
N ALA A 47 -6.61 -1.59 2.03
CA ALA A 47 -7.73 -1.07 1.28
C ALA A 47 -7.73 -1.50 -0.20
N ASP A 48 -6.55 -1.55 -0.82
CA ASP A 48 -6.35 -2.04 -2.18
C ASP A 48 -6.69 -3.55 -2.27
N THR A 49 -6.21 -4.37 -1.33
CA THR A 49 -6.55 -5.81 -1.24
C THR A 49 -8.06 -6.05 -1.09
N LYS A 50 -8.75 -5.22 -0.31
CA LYS A 50 -10.23 -5.29 -0.18
C LYS A 50 -10.94 -5.01 -1.51
N GLN A 51 -10.48 -4.02 -2.27
CA GLN A 51 -11.02 -3.72 -3.60
C GLN A 51 -10.82 -4.89 -4.56
N ILE A 52 -9.63 -5.52 -4.54
CA ILE A 52 -9.33 -6.70 -5.36
C ILE A 52 -10.29 -7.86 -5.00
N ARG A 53 -10.48 -8.13 -3.70
CA ARG A 53 -11.41 -9.16 -3.24
C ARG A 53 -12.84 -8.90 -3.70
N THR A 54 -13.35 -7.68 -3.52
CA THR A 54 -14.71 -7.34 -3.98
C THR A 54 -14.86 -7.54 -5.48
N ALA A 55 -13.85 -7.20 -6.29
CA ALA A 55 -13.90 -7.45 -7.73
C ALA A 55 -13.85 -8.95 -8.08
N LEU A 56 -13.06 -9.74 -7.36
CA LEU A 56 -13.03 -11.20 -7.50
C LEU A 56 -14.37 -11.85 -7.11
N ASP A 57 -15.02 -11.34 -6.06
CA ASP A 57 -16.35 -11.80 -5.65
C ASP A 57 -17.40 -11.47 -6.72
N MET A 58 -17.32 -10.29 -7.33
CA MET A 58 -18.19 -9.92 -8.46
C MET A 58 -17.98 -10.86 -9.66
N TYR A 59 -16.72 -11.14 -10.02
CA TYR A 59 -16.40 -12.10 -11.08
C TYR A 59 -16.93 -13.51 -10.75
N PHE A 60 -16.73 -13.98 -9.52
CA PHE A 60 -17.21 -15.29 -9.06
C PHE A 60 -18.74 -15.39 -9.13
N ASN A 61 -19.47 -14.32 -8.79
CA ASN A 61 -20.93 -14.31 -8.87
C ASN A 61 -21.46 -14.50 -10.30
N GLU A 62 -20.70 -14.10 -11.33
CA GLU A 62 -21.09 -14.26 -12.74
C GLU A 62 -20.55 -15.54 -13.38
N LYS A 63 -19.37 -16.00 -12.95
CA LYS A 63 -18.63 -17.11 -13.59
C LYS A 63 -18.62 -18.40 -12.78
N GLU A 64 -19.09 -18.35 -11.54
CA GLU A 64 -19.06 -19.44 -10.54
C GLU A 64 -17.63 -19.97 -10.25
N LEU A 65 -16.61 -19.27 -10.75
CA LEU A 65 -15.20 -19.61 -10.67
C LEU A 65 -14.40 -18.31 -10.55
N PHE A 66 -13.28 -18.36 -9.85
CA PHE A 66 -12.27 -17.29 -9.91
C PHE A 66 -11.42 -17.42 -11.18
N PRO A 67 -10.77 -16.33 -11.63
CA PRO A 67 -9.87 -16.38 -12.79
C PRO A 67 -8.80 -17.45 -12.60
N ILE A 68 -8.76 -18.42 -13.52
CA ILE A 68 -7.83 -19.54 -13.46
C ILE A 68 -6.50 -19.11 -14.07
N ILE A 69 -5.43 -19.27 -13.30
CA ILE A 69 -4.07 -18.95 -13.71
C ILE A 69 -3.12 -20.00 -13.15
N THR A 70 -2.26 -20.49 -14.03
CA THR A 70 -1.34 -21.60 -13.77
C THR A 70 -0.04 -21.15 -13.11
N GLU A 71 0.26 -19.85 -13.20
CA GLU A 71 1.44 -19.24 -12.61
C GLU A 71 1.05 -18.00 -11.81
N ILE A 72 1.90 -17.61 -10.85
CA ILE A 72 1.69 -16.42 -10.04
C ILE A 72 1.80 -15.19 -10.93
N ILE A 73 0.73 -14.39 -11.02
CA ILE A 73 0.73 -13.12 -11.75
C ILE A 73 0.94 -11.95 -10.79
N THR A 74 1.44 -10.83 -11.32
CA THR A 74 1.49 -9.55 -10.61
C THR A 74 0.34 -8.66 -11.09
N LEU A 75 -0.51 -8.21 -10.17
CA LEU A 75 -1.62 -7.30 -10.46
C LEU A 75 -1.12 -5.86 -10.58
N GLY A 76 -1.70 -5.10 -11.50
CA GLY A 76 -1.39 -3.69 -11.70
C GLY A 76 -0.13 -3.42 -12.54
N GLY A 77 0.43 -4.44 -13.19
CA GLY A 77 1.55 -4.28 -14.11
C GLY A 77 1.60 -5.40 -15.17
N GLY A 78 2.19 -5.10 -16.34
CA GLY A 78 2.48 -6.05 -17.40
C GLY A 78 1.27 -6.86 -17.87
N ASP A 79 1.12 -8.06 -17.32
CA ASP A 79 0.24 -9.12 -17.82
C ASP A 79 -1.17 -9.13 -17.19
N ALA A 80 -1.39 -8.40 -16.09
CA ALA A 80 -2.67 -8.33 -15.38
C ALA A 80 -3.00 -6.92 -14.93
N VAL A 81 -3.47 -6.10 -15.88
CA VAL A 81 -3.85 -4.70 -15.68
C VAL A 81 -5.25 -4.61 -15.10
N CYS A 82 -6.15 -5.53 -15.43
CA CYS A 82 -7.54 -5.48 -14.98
C CYS A 82 -8.16 -6.86 -14.88
N LEU A 83 -9.34 -6.91 -14.25
CA LEU A 83 -10.21 -8.07 -14.20
C LEU A 83 -11.47 -7.76 -14.98
N ASP A 84 -11.71 -8.50 -16.06
CA ASP A 84 -12.91 -8.40 -16.90
C ASP A 84 -13.65 -9.74 -17.00
N LYS A 85 -14.66 -9.82 -17.87
CA LYS A 85 -15.46 -11.04 -18.12
C LYS A 85 -14.66 -12.29 -18.50
N ASN A 86 -13.43 -12.15 -18.99
CA ASN A 86 -12.58 -13.25 -19.41
C ASN A 86 -11.52 -13.60 -18.35
N GLY A 87 -11.40 -12.80 -17.29
CA GLY A 87 -10.42 -12.97 -16.22
C GLY A 87 -9.43 -11.81 -16.16
N PHE A 88 -8.20 -12.09 -15.73
CA PHE A 88 -7.15 -11.07 -15.72
C PHE A 88 -6.63 -10.82 -17.13
N ALA A 89 -6.57 -9.56 -17.53
CA ALA A 89 -6.20 -9.14 -18.88
C ALA A 89 -5.28 -7.92 -18.89
N ILE A 90 -4.54 -7.77 -19.99
CA ILE A 90 -3.67 -6.61 -20.28
C ILE A 90 -4.50 -5.44 -20.83
N SER A 91 -5.56 -5.76 -21.56
CA SER A 91 -6.56 -4.83 -22.08
C SER A 91 -7.94 -5.27 -21.60
N CYS A 92 -8.70 -4.35 -21.05
CA CYS A 92 -9.97 -4.66 -20.40
C CYS A 92 -11.12 -4.60 -21.41
N GLU A 93 -11.95 -5.63 -21.44
CA GLU A 93 -13.24 -5.61 -22.12
C GLU A 93 -14.39 -5.42 -21.13
N GLU A 94 -15.53 -4.86 -21.58
CA GLU A 94 -16.71 -4.77 -20.72
C GLU A 94 -17.43 -6.14 -20.57
N PRO A 95 -17.99 -6.46 -19.39
CA PRO A 95 -17.91 -5.70 -18.14
C PRO A 95 -16.54 -5.81 -17.43
N ILE A 96 -16.09 -4.69 -16.86
CA ILE A 96 -14.84 -4.59 -16.10
C ILE A 96 -15.16 -4.63 -14.60
N TYR A 97 -14.64 -5.63 -13.88
CA TYR A 97 -14.80 -5.78 -12.43
C TYR A 97 -13.72 -5.04 -11.64
N MET A 98 -12.50 -4.95 -12.20
CA MET A 98 -11.38 -4.29 -11.54
C MET A 98 -10.57 -3.47 -12.54
N LYS A 99 -10.36 -2.20 -12.22
CA LYS A 99 -9.37 -1.34 -12.89
C LYS A 99 -7.96 -1.59 -12.32
N PRO A 100 -6.89 -1.17 -13.02
CA PRO A 100 -5.54 -1.35 -12.50
C PRO A 100 -5.36 -0.69 -11.13
N ILE A 101 -4.94 -1.51 -10.18
CA ILE A 101 -4.54 -1.08 -8.85
C ILE A 101 -3.02 -0.97 -8.86
N TYR A 102 -2.55 0.27 -8.90
CA TYR A 102 -1.12 0.54 -8.82
C TYR A 102 -0.70 0.60 -7.35
N PRO A 103 0.21 -0.29 -6.91
CA PRO A 103 0.81 -0.15 -5.59
C PRO A 103 1.48 1.21 -5.46
N ALA A 104 1.39 1.83 -4.29
CA ALA A 104 1.93 3.16 -4.07
C ALA A 104 3.43 3.21 -4.47
N PRO A 105 3.84 4.16 -5.35
CA PRO A 105 5.20 4.22 -5.87
C PRO A 105 6.14 4.85 -4.83
N PHE A 106 6.58 4.09 -3.83
CA PHE A 106 7.62 4.53 -2.90
C PHE A 106 8.52 3.36 -2.45
N PRO A 107 9.85 3.55 -2.42
CA PRO A 107 10.77 2.55 -1.87
C PRO A 107 10.63 2.45 -0.33
N PRO A 108 10.93 1.29 0.29
CA PRO A 108 11.56 0.11 -0.30
C PRO A 108 10.65 -1.13 -0.44
N LEU A 109 11.12 -2.04 -1.31
CA LEU A 109 10.82 -3.47 -1.40
C LEU A 109 9.45 -3.90 -1.94
N ASN A 110 9.43 -4.23 -3.23
CA ASN A 110 8.57 -5.26 -3.80
C ASN A 110 7.07 -5.13 -3.45
N ASN A 111 6.54 -3.91 -3.56
CA ASN A 111 5.11 -3.62 -3.46
C ASN A 111 4.40 -4.20 -4.68
N LYS A 112 4.18 -5.50 -4.68
CA LYS A 112 3.44 -6.22 -5.72
C LYS A 112 2.28 -6.91 -5.05
N TYR A 113 1.11 -6.77 -5.62
CA TYR A 113 -0.02 -7.64 -5.35
C TYR A 113 0.13 -8.82 -6.29
N THR A 114 0.24 -10.03 -5.77
CA THR A 114 0.31 -11.22 -6.62
C THR A 114 -0.91 -12.11 -6.43
N TYR A 115 -1.36 -12.73 -7.51
CA TYR A 115 -2.53 -13.60 -7.47
C TYR A 115 -2.15 -14.97 -8.04
N ILE A 116 -2.71 -16.01 -7.45
CA ILE A 116 -2.76 -17.36 -8.05
C ILE A 116 -4.10 -18.00 -7.66
N SER A 117 -4.70 -18.73 -8.60
CA SER A 117 -5.87 -19.57 -8.31
C SER A 117 -5.45 -20.99 -7.98
N THR A 118 -6.30 -21.72 -7.28
CA THR A 118 -6.26 -23.18 -7.31
C THR A 118 -6.48 -23.70 -8.74
N ASN A 119 -5.95 -24.88 -9.08
CA ASN A 119 -6.09 -25.50 -10.42
C ASN A 119 -7.54 -25.68 -10.87
N SER A 120 -8.51 -25.54 -9.96
CA SER A 120 -9.95 -25.66 -10.21
C SER A 120 -10.70 -24.34 -10.21
N GLY A 121 -10.06 -23.20 -9.93
CA GLY A 121 -10.73 -21.89 -9.87
C GLY A 121 -11.71 -21.72 -8.69
N ASN A 122 -11.74 -22.64 -7.72
CA ASN A 122 -12.69 -22.60 -6.60
C ASN A 122 -12.23 -21.69 -5.45
N ASP A 123 -10.92 -21.52 -5.33
CA ASP A 123 -10.25 -20.68 -4.33
C ASP A 123 -9.05 -19.98 -4.97
N TYR A 124 -8.62 -18.89 -4.34
CA TYR A 124 -7.51 -18.06 -4.79
C TYR A 124 -6.63 -17.62 -3.62
N GLN A 125 -5.39 -17.26 -3.95
CA GLN A 125 -4.44 -16.68 -3.03
C GLN A 125 -3.99 -15.33 -3.58
N LEU A 126 -4.30 -14.26 -2.86
CA LEU A 126 -3.81 -12.91 -3.10
C LEU A 126 -2.74 -12.58 -2.08
N SER A 127 -1.53 -12.28 -2.52
CA SER A 127 -0.37 -12.07 -1.67
C SER A 127 0.15 -10.64 -1.76
N PHE A 128 0.50 -10.06 -0.62
CA PHE A 128 1.07 -8.72 -0.53
C PHE A 128 2.01 -8.58 0.67
N THR A 129 2.80 -7.51 0.67
CA THR A 129 3.84 -7.26 1.67
C THR A 129 3.52 -6.00 2.47
N LEU A 130 3.50 -6.11 3.80
CA LEU A 130 3.46 -4.96 4.72
C LEU A 130 4.88 -4.61 5.18
N GLU A 131 5.08 -3.35 5.61
CA GLU A 131 6.40 -2.83 6.02
C GLU A 131 6.80 -3.22 7.44
N LYS A 132 5.88 -3.68 8.28
CA LYS A 132 6.18 -4.19 9.62
C LYS A 132 5.97 -5.71 9.70
N PRO A 133 6.95 -6.47 10.24
CA PRO A 133 6.82 -7.90 10.47
C PRO A 133 6.07 -8.18 11.78
N ASN A 134 5.56 -9.42 11.96
CA ASN A 134 6.03 -10.25 13.07
C ASN A 134 6.26 -11.73 12.67
N ILE A 135 7.26 -12.23 13.39
CA ILE A 135 7.70 -13.59 13.72
C ILE A 135 6.87 -14.73 13.12
N ASN A 136 7.13 -15.10 11.86
CA ASN A 136 7.32 -16.47 11.38
C ASN A 136 7.04 -16.56 9.88
N LEU A 137 8.10 -16.41 9.07
CA LEU A 137 8.50 -17.28 7.94
C LEU A 137 9.60 -16.56 7.15
N GLY A 138 10.39 -17.33 6.39
CA GLY A 138 11.52 -16.83 5.60
C GLY A 138 11.12 -15.84 4.49
N VAL A 139 12.08 -15.46 3.66
CA VAL A 139 12.01 -14.39 2.65
C VAL A 139 10.69 -14.43 1.82
N GLY A 140 9.79 -13.45 2.00
CA GLY A 140 8.58 -13.27 1.17
C GLY A 140 7.29 -12.91 1.94
N ILE A 141 6.23 -12.65 1.17
CA ILE A 141 4.80 -12.38 1.49
C ILE A 141 4.42 -12.41 3.00
N ASN A 142 4.08 -11.24 3.56
CA ASN A 142 3.67 -11.09 4.96
C ASN A 142 2.15 -11.24 5.17
N CYS A 143 1.35 -11.17 4.09
CA CYS A 143 -0.10 -11.21 4.16
C CYS A 143 -0.72 -11.93 2.96
N ILE A 144 -1.72 -12.77 3.24
CA ILE A 144 -2.45 -13.55 2.26
C ILE A 144 -3.96 -13.27 2.42
N ALA A 145 -4.64 -12.94 1.34
CA ALA A 145 -6.09 -12.93 1.26
C ALA A 145 -6.57 -14.13 0.45
N THR A 146 -7.44 -14.94 1.05
CA THR A 146 -8.17 -16.03 0.40
C THR A 146 -9.64 -15.64 0.23
N LYS A 147 -10.43 -16.53 -0.39
CA LYS A 147 -11.87 -16.34 -0.56
C LYS A 147 -12.58 -15.95 0.74
N ASP A 148 -12.21 -16.58 1.86
CA ASP A 148 -12.96 -16.42 3.11
C ASP A 148 -12.37 -15.35 4.02
N LYS A 149 -11.04 -15.21 4.07
CA LYS A 149 -10.36 -14.40 5.09
C LYS A 149 -9.11 -13.68 4.57
N VAL A 150 -8.71 -12.64 5.28
CA VAL A 150 -7.40 -12.01 5.10
C VAL A 150 -6.56 -12.41 6.31
N GLU A 151 -5.52 -13.20 6.06
CA GLU A 151 -4.54 -13.63 7.05
C GLU A 151 -3.25 -12.83 6.86
N CYS A 152 -3.14 -11.76 7.63
CA CYS A 152 -1.89 -11.08 7.87
C CYS A 152 -1.29 -11.72 9.10
N LYS A 153 -0.04 -12.21 9.02
CA LYS A 153 0.66 -12.51 10.27
C LYS A 153 0.93 -11.17 10.94
N GLU A 154 0.23 -10.95 12.06
CA GLU A 154 0.68 -9.97 13.06
C GLU A 154 2.03 -10.44 13.48
#